data_AF-A0AAN7W2X1-F1
#
_entry.id   AF-A0AAN7W2X1-F1
#
_cell.length_a   1.000
_cell.length_b   1.000
_cell.length_c   1.000
_cell.angle_alpha   90.00
_cell.angle_beta   90.00
_cell.angle_gamma   90.00
#
_symmetry.space_group_name_H-M   'P 1'
#
loop_
_entity.id
_entity.type
_entity.pdbx_description
1 polymer ?
#
loop_
_entity_poly.entity_id
_entity_poly.type
_entity_poly.pdbx_seq_one_letter_code
_entity_poly.pdbx_strand_id
1 'polypeptide(L)'
;MSSARIGTGTLMVHALGVYSMVTYQPDALAARVSMDNLLERVLTVHQTAMGATRLPLELQQQVYSYLDTRSFRAARNVCKWWRFASLDAVTLARQLQKLPILPPVEARKASPQELQSLWSEAANTLMLGTRVQRLSDLPSSTSAAQKMAFVAGPRVTSTTNGTRTVTINDRTIALFDVSGEQPKVMAQRPLNDLKGTVGTGPWLMATTTSYYELALSVSGKLLAVAQERTVQIYDLEAASDSCTVNVNVDGAAGHYICGLDFEQGDGVLRVRLSGKGAVIYLGTPRVGHNSETASFEHWKSNAGLEHTFLDSALLDLDAGGKTSDHTARLSGVQLLQPWQQGFLLAAQRHGGNESSHYVLGYVKRGVEEELITAEPQSVTILARMESFLSAWDYTLNGKNESGMGLWENMPSAHEHHPTYTLSPDATMLVVAERDKKAIRPVPLTQLFLYRLPSKQRMLKMLHDSATRGKGSPIDLSSFPAKSGAESGSRNHQLETVAERRHKVARIPICLSTIRGVVNELRFERVEQDVGSADFKLTASTAEALKTWSVADV
;
A
#
# COMPACT_ATOMS: atom_id res chain seq x y z
N MET A 1 -19.14 70.75 -25.97
CA MET A 1 -19.18 70.38 -27.41
C MET A 1 -18.78 68.91 -27.48
N SER A 2 -19.72 67.95 -27.51
CA SER A 2 -20.54 67.48 -28.66
C SER A 2 -19.71 66.67 -29.68
N SER A 3 -20.11 65.47 -30.16
CA SER A 3 -21.44 64.83 -30.13
C SER A 3 -21.40 63.28 -30.32
N ALA A 4 -22.43 62.60 -29.76
CA ALA A 4 -23.13 61.36 -30.20
C ALA A 4 -22.37 60.01 -30.45
N ARG A 5 -22.78 58.81 -29.95
CA ARG A 5 -24.07 58.02 -30.05
C ARG A 5 -24.33 57.47 -31.49
N ILE A 6 -24.77 56.23 -31.76
CA ILE A 6 -25.38 55.06 -31.02
C ILE A 6 -25.03 53.76 -31.81
N GLY A 7 -25.13 52.48 -31.35
CA GLY A 7 -25.46 51.88 -30.03
C GLY A 7 -26.12 50.47 -30.12
N THR A 8 -26.06 49.67 -29.03
CA THR A 8 -26.99 48.58 -28.58
C THR A 8 -27.13 47.23 -29.31
N GLY A 9 -27.14 46.10 -28.54
CA GLY A 9 -27.53 44.77 -29.05
C GLY A 9 -27.26 43.55 -28.14
N THR A 10 -27.85 43.48 -26.94
CA THR A 10 -27.77 42.30 -26.04
C THR A 10 -28.81 41.25 -26.43
N LEU A 11 -28.50 39.95 -26.31
CA LEU A 11 -29.47 38.86 -26.56
C LEU A 11 -29.51 37.84 -25.41
N MET A 12 -30.50 38.01 -24.53
CA MET A 12 -31.05 36.97 -23.65
C MET A 12 -32.46 36.66 -24.13
N VAL A 13 -32.86 35.38 -24.19
CA VAL A 13 -34.27 35.00 -24.29
C VAL A 13 -34.56 33.81 -23.38
N HIS A 14 -35.46 34.02 -22.42
CA HIS A 14 -36.18 33.01 -21.64
C HIS A 14 -37.67 33.10 -22.04
N ALA A 15 -38.31 31.97 -22.36
CA ALA A 15 -39.76 31.73 -22.30
C ALA A 15 -39.96 30.20 -22.35
N LEU A 16 -40.59 29.51 -21.39
CA LEU A 16 -41.96 29.58 -20.85
C LEU A 16 -43.05 29.20 -21.87
N GLY A 17 -43.68 28.04 -21.61
CA GLY A 17 -44.59 27.31 -22.51
C GLY A 17 -46.00 27.90 -22.62
N VAL A 18 -46.92 27.09 -23.18
CA VAL A 18 -48.33 26.91 -22.72
C VAL A 18 -48.97 25.73 -23.49
N TYR A 19 -49.95 25.08 -22.86
CA TYR A 19 -50.72 23.93 -23.36
C TYR A 19 -51.67 24.25 -24.53
N SER A 20 -52.03 23.23 -25.31
CA SER A 20 -53.35 23.15 -25.95
C SER A 20 -53.83 21.69 -26.04
N MET A 21 -55.02 21.41 -25.51
CA MET A 21 -55.79 20.19 -25.79
C MET A 21 -56.78 20.48 -26.92
N VAL A 22 -56.86 19.61 -27.92
CA VAL A 22 -58.00 19.53 -28.85
C VAL A 22 -58.39 18.06 -29.07
N THR A 23 -59.69 17.88 -29.35
CA THR A 23 -60.51 16.68 -29.17
C THR A 23 -60.38 15.57 -30.22
N TYR A 24 -60.93 14.41 -29.87
CA TYR A 24 -61.03 13.18 -30.65
C TYR A 24 -62.47 12.98 -31.16
N GLN A 25 -62.68 12.63 -32.44
CA GLN A 25 -63.59 11.54 -32.89
C GLN A 25 -63.57 11.38 -34.44
N PRO A 26 -64.05 10.23 -34.99
CA PRO A 26 -63.61 9.70 -36.29
C PRO A 26 -64.68 9.76 -37.40
N ASP A 27 -64.27 9.39 -38.62
CA ASP A 27 -65.00 8.69 -39.70
C ASP A 27 -64.23 8.92 -41.03
N ALA A 28 -64.32 8.14 -42.11
CA ALA A 28 -64.60 6.71 -42.31
C ALA A 28 -64.16 6.32 -43.75
N LEU A 29 -64.02 5.01 -44.02
CA LEU A 29 -64.11 4.38 -45.36
C LEU A 29 -63.06 4.65 -46.48
N ALA A 30 -62.31 3.59 -46.79
CA ALA A 30 -62.31 2.88 -48.09
C ALA A 30 -61.00 2.81 -48.94
N ALA A 31 -60.48 1.57 -48.99
CA ALA A 31 -60.05 0.84 -50.19
C ALA A 31 -58.85 1.34 -51.03
N ARG A 32 -57.71 0.66 -50.89
CA ARG A 32 -57.29 -0.47 -51.77
C ARG A 32 -55.92 -1.00 -51.37
N VAL A 33 -55.79 -2.33 -51.29
CA VAL A 33 -54.51 -3.01 -51.05
C VAL A 33 -53.96 -3.52 -52.38
N SER A 34 -52.71 -3.17 -52.69
CA SER A 34 -51.86 -3.91 -53.63
C SER A 34 -50.41 -3.85 -53.12
N MET A 35 -49.60 -4.83 -53.50
CA MET A 35 -48.39 -5.21 -52.76
C MET A 35 -47.23 -4.24 -52.93
N ASP A 36 -46.61 -3.85 -51.81
CA ASP A 36 -45.19 -3.52 -51.74
C ASP A 36 -44.55 -4.31 -50.58
N ASN A 37 -43.42 -4.95 -50.86
CA ASN A 37 -42.71 -5.79 -49.90
C ASN A 37 -41.96 -4.93 -48.87
N LEU A 38 -42.61 -4.61 -47.75
CA LEU A 38 -41.95 -4.07 -46.58
C LEU A 38 -41.56 -5.20 -45.62
N LEU A 39 -40.25 -5.40 -45.47
CA LEU A 39 -39.69 -6.14 -44.33
C LEU A 39 -40.00 -5.34 -43.06
N GLU A 40 -41.13 -5.64 -42.42
CA GLU A 40 -41.47 -5.05 -41.13
C GLU A 40 -40.37 -5.39 -40.12
N ARG A 41 -39.74 -4.33 -39.61
CA ARG A 41 -38.79 -4.43 -38.51
C ARG A 41 -39.60 -4.64 -37.23
N VAL A 42 -39.94 -5.90 -36.95
CA VAL A 42 -40.72 -6.30 -35.76
C VAL A 42 -39.95 -5.91 -34.49
N LEU A 43 -40.24 -4.72 -33.98
CA LEU A 43 -39.76 -4.19 -32.70
C LEU A 43 -40.64 -4.72 -31.57
N THR A 44 -40.47 -5.99 -31.21
CA THR A 44 -41.03 -6.57 -29.98
C THR A 44 -39.95 -6.84 -28.94
N VAL A 45 -39.16 -5.80 -28.62
CA VAL A 45 -38.29 -5.81 -27.44
C VAL A 45 -39.14 -5.58 -26.19
N HIS A 46 -39.64 -6.68 -25.63
CA HIS A 46 -39.91 -6.79 -24.20
C HIS A 46 -39.00 -7.87 -23.63
N GLN A 47 -37.72 -7.51 -23.43
CA GLN A 47 -36.78 -8.32 -22.66
C GLN A 47 -37.21 -8.35 -21.20
N THR A 48 -38.07 -9.33 -20.87
CA THR A 48 -38.17 -9.81 -19.49
C THR A 48 -36.86 -10.50 -19.10
N ALA A 49 -36.48 -10.42 -17.82
CA ALA A 49 -35.13 -10.70 -17.32
C ALA A 49 -34.63 -12.17 -17.42
N MET A 50 -35.30 -13.04 -18.20
CA MET A 50 -34.97 -14.45 -18.37
C MET A 50 -34.22 -14.79 -19.68
N GLY A 51 -33.96 -13.82 -20.56
CA GLY A 51 -33.33 -14.10 -21.87
C GLY A 51 -31.94 -14.75 -21.79
N ALA A 52 -31.08 -14.25 -20.90
CA ALA A 52 -29.69 -14.70 -20.79
C ALA A 52 -29.50 -16.09 -20.14
N THR A 53 -30.54 -16.66 -19.50
CA THR A 53 -30.47 -17.96 -18.80
C THR A 53 -31.01 -19.13 -19.63
N ARG A 54 -31.46 -18.89 -20.87
CA ARG A 54 -32.02 -19.90 -21.79
C ARG A 54 -31.09 -20.30 -22.96
N LEU A 55 -29.88 -19.75 -23.02
CA LEU A 55 -28.89 -20.19 -24.02
C LEU A 55 -28.49 -21.66 -23.77
N PRO A 56 -28.34 -22.49 -24.81
CA PRO A 56 -27.63 -23.77 -24.72
C PRO A 56 -26.27 -23.64 -24.03
N LEU A 57 -25.85 -24.70 -23.32
CA LEU A 57 -24.63 -24.73 -22.51
C LEU A 57 -23.40 -24.35 -23.34
N GLU A 58 -23.36 -24.85 -24.56
CA GLU A 58 -22.30 -24.67 -25.55
C GLU A 58 -22.18 -23.18 -25.94
N LEU A 59 -23.31 -22.48 -26.09
CA LEU A 59 -23.31 -21.04 -26.36
C LEU A 59 -22.90 -20.22 -25.13
N GLN A 60 -23.25 -20.65 -23.91
CA GLN A 60 -22.77 -20.01 -22.68
C GLN A 60 -21.24 -20.16 -22.53
N GLN A 61 -20.70 -21.35 -22.80
CA GLN A 61 -19.25 -21.63 -22.82
C GLN A 61 -18.52 -20.89 -23.95
N GLN A 62 -19.16 -20.75 -25.12
CA GLN A 62 -18.64 -19.93 -26.21
C GLN A 62 -18.58 -18.46 -25.81
N VAL A 63 -19.63 -17.90 -25.20
CA VAL A 63 -19.59 -16.52 -24.64
C VAL A 63 -18.44 -16.39 -23.63
N TYR A 64 -18.32 -17.32 -22.68
CA TYR A 64 -17.23 -17.33 -21.71
C TYR A 64 -15.83 -17.41 -22.30
N SER A 65 -15.69 -17.95 -23.51
CA SER A 65 -14.40 -18.03 -24.21
C SER A 65 -13.92 -16.67 -24.72
N TYR A 66 -14.83 -15.72 -24.94
CA TYR A 66 -14.53 -14.37 -25.40
C TYR A 66 -14.54 -13.30 -24.30
N LEU A 67 -15.07 -13.60 -23.11
CA LEU A 67 -15.00 -12.66 -21.97
C LEU A 67 -13.56 -12.50 -21.45
N ASP A 68 -13.23 -11.29 -21.02
CA ASP A 68 -12.06 -11.04 -20.18
C ASP A 68 -12.22 -11.69 -18.79
N THR A 69 -11.11 -11.86 -18.08
CA THR A 69 -11.09 -12.53 -16.78
C THR A 69 -11.97 -11.89 -15.69
N ARG A 70 -12.20 -10.56 -15.73
CA ARG A 70 -13.08 -9.86 -14.76
C ARG A 70 -14.54 -10.05 -15.13
N SER A 71 -14.89 -9.85 -16.41
CA SER A 71 -16.24 -10.13 -16.91
C SER A 71 -16.63 -11.60 -16.72
N PHE A 72 -15.68 -12.53 -16.87
CA PHE A 72 -15.88 -13.95 -16.56
C PHE A 72 -16.20 -14.18 -15.06
N ARG A 73 -15.45 -13.59 -14.12
CA ARG A 73 -15.79 -13.64 -12.66
C ARG A 73 -17.17 -13.06 -12.40
N ALA A 74 -17.48 -11.88 -12.96
CA ALA A 74 -18.76 -11.22 -12.77
C ALA A 74 -19.93 -12.08 -13.28
N ALA A 75 -19.90 -12.52 -14.54
CA ALA A 75 -20.93 -13.35 -15.15
C ALA A 75 -21.12 -14.69 -14.41
N ARG A 76 -20.03 -15.33 -13.97
CA ARG A 76 -20.06 -16.54 -13.12
C ARG A 76 -20.84 -16.36 -11.80
N ASN A 77 -20.80 -15.15 -11.23
CA ASN A 77 -21.47 -14.85 -9.97
C ASN A 77 -22.94 -14.39 -10.13
N VAL A 78 -23.43 -14.13 -11.35
CA VAL A 78 -24.81 -13.65 -11.59
C VAL A 78 -25.88 -14.68 -11.21
N CYS A 79 -25.74 -15.94 -11.62
CA CYS A 79 -26.72 -16.98 -11.28
C CYS A 79 -26.16 -18.41 -11.40
N LYS A 80 -26.93 -19.39 -10.90
CA LYS A 80 -26.53 -20.81 -10.89
C LYS A 80 -26.22 -21.41 -12.27
N TRP A 81 -26.87 -20.95 -13.34
CA TRP A 81 -26.70 -21.48 -14.70
C TRP A 81 -25.36 -21.06 -15.31
N TRP A 82 -25.09 -19.76 -15.28
CA TRP A 82 -23.78 -19.21 -15.63
C TRP A 82 -22.67 -19.81 -14.76
N ARG A 83 -22.89 -19.93 -13.44
CA ARG A 83 -21.97 -20.63 -12.54
C ARG A 83 -21.71 -22.08 -12.96
N PHE A 84 -22.73 -22.82 -13.42
CA PHE A 84 -22.56 -24.19 -13.92
C PHE A 84 -21.77 -24.22 -15.23
N ALA A 85 -22.12 -23.39 -16.22
CA ALA A 85 -21.42 -23.31 -17.50
C ALA A 85 -19.93 -22.94 -17.35
N SER A 86 -19.59 -22.16 -16.31
CA SER A 86 -18.21 -21.79 -15.97
C SER A 86 -17.34 -22.92 -15.38
N LEU A 87 -17.89 -24.11 -15.12
CA LEU A 87 -17.15 -25.25 -14.54
C LEU A 87 -16.46 -26.14 -15.58
N ASP A 88 -16.67 -25.90 -16.87
CA ASP A 88 -15.97 -26.61 -17.93
C ASP A 88 -14.45 -26.42 -17.82
N ALA A 89 -13.72 -27.54 -17.87
CA ALA A 89 -12.26 -27.57 -17.72
C ALA A 89 -11.52 -26.84 -18.85
N VAL A 90 -12.05 -26.88 -20.08
CA VAL A 90 -11.43 -26.19 -21.23
C VAL A 90 -11.58 -24.67 -21.08
N THR A 91 -12.77 -24.22 -20.70
CA THR A 91 -13.10 -22.82 -20.44
C THR A 91 -12.31 -22.27 -19.25
N LEU A 92 -12.25 -23.00 -18.12
CA LEU A 92 -11.47 -22.60 -16.95
C LEU A 92 -9.97 -22.55 -17.26
N ALA A 93 -9.39 -23.55 -17.91
CA ALA A 93 -7.98 -23.53 -18.26
C ALA A 93 -7.64 -22.37 -19.21
N ARG A 94 -8.51 -22.08 -20.20
CA ARG A 94 -8.36 -20.92 -21.10
C ARG A 94 -8.39 -19.59 -20.33
N GLN A 95 -9.25 -19.46 -19.33
CA GLN A 95 -9.31 -18.26 -18.49
C GLN A 95 -8.11 -18.16 -17.52
N LEU A 96 -7.62 -19.29 -17.00
CA LEU A 96 -6.41 -19.34 -16.17
C LEU A 96 -5.13 -19.01 -16.95
N GLN A 97 -5.05 -19.34 -18.24
CA GLN A 97 -3.92 -18.98 -19.13
C GLN A 97 -3.80 -17.46 -19.40
N LYS A 98 -4.84 -16.68 -19.08
CA LYS A 98 -4.83 -15.20 -19.15
C LYS A 98 -4.31 -14.54 -17.86
N LEU A 99 -4.03 -15.34 -16.83
CA LEU A 99 -3.60 -14.88 -15.51
C LEU A 99 -2.11 -15.19 -15.26
N PRO A 100 -1.43 -14.39 -14.41
CA PRO A 100 -0.03 -14.57 -14.01
C PRO A 100 0.13 -15.80 -13.10
N ILE A 101 0.11 -17.00 -13.69
CA ILE A 101 0.19 -18.29 -13.00
C ILE A 101 1.32 -19.13 -13.61
N LEU A 102 2.20 -19.66 -12.74
CA LEU A 102 3.31 -20.53 -13.15
C LEU A 102 3.24 -21.92 -12.45
N PRO A 103 3.50 -23.03 -13.16
CA PRO A 103 3.60 -23.13 -14.62
C PRO A 103 2.26 -22.78 -15.32
N PRO A 104 2.25 -22.50 -16.63
CA PRO A 104 1.02 -22.27 -17.38
C PRO A 104 0.03 -23.43 -17.27
N VAL A 105 -1.24 -23.11 -17.06
CA VAL A 105 -2.30 -24.12 -16.80
C VAL A 105 -2.69 -24.85 -18.09
N GLU A 106 -2.76 -26.18 -18.04
CA GLU A 106 -3.23 -27.02 -19.15
C GLU A 106 -4.41 -27.90 -18.74
N ALA A 107 -5.54 -27.78 -19.46
CA ALA A 107 -6.78 -28.53 -19.19
C ALA A 107 -6.60 -30.07 -19.14
N ARG A 108 -5.59 -30.60 -19.84
CA ARG A 108 -5.31 -32.05 -19.92
C ARG A 108 -4.51 -32.59 -18.74
N LYS A 109 -3.96 -31.73 -17.88
CA LYS A 109 -3.01 -32.09 -16.81
C LYS A 109 -3.54 -31.88 -15.39
N ALA A 110 -4.71 -31.27 -15.23
CA ALA A 110 -5.30 -30.93 -13.93
C ALA A 110 -6.77 -31.37 -13.87
N SER A 111 -7.24 -31.77 -12.69
CA SER A 111 -8.66 -32.12 -12.52
C SER A 111 -9.58 -30.87 -12.53
N PRO A 112 -10.87 -31.01 -12.85
CA PRO A 112 -11.81 -29.88 -12.79
C PRO A 112 -11.88 -29.21 -11.41
N GLN A 113 -11.68 -29.98 -10.33
CA GLN A 113 -11.66 -29.47 -8.95
C GLN A 113 -10.38 -28.68 -8.66
N GLU A 114 -9.22 -29.10 -9.17
CA GLU A 114 -7.98 -28.32 -9.13
C GLU A 114 -8.11 -27.03 -9.92
N LEU A 115 -8.68 -27.06 -11.13
CA LEU A 115 -8.92 -25.86 -11.95
C LEU A 115 -9.88 -24.89 -11.24
N GLN A 116 -10.93 -25.39 -10.59
CA GLN A 116 -11.87 -24.56 -9.82
C GLN A 116 -11.23 -23.94 -8.57
N SER A 117 -10.44 -24.71 -7.82
CA SER A 117 -9.77 -24.21 -6.61
C SER A 117 -8.66 -23.21 -6.97
N LEU A 118 -7.87 -23.50 -8.01
CA LEU A 118 -6.86 -22.58 -8.57
C LEU A 118 -7.51 -21.30 -9.11
N TRP A 119 -8.63 -21.38 -9.82
CA TRP A 119 -9.39 -20.18 -10.22
C TRP A 119 -9.83 -19.36 -9.01
N SER A 120 -10.30 -20.01 -7.95
CA SER A 120 -10.77 -19.32 -6.74
C SER A 120 -9.60 -18.66 -5.98
N GLU A 121 -8.46 -19.34 -5.87
CA GLU A 121 -7.22 -18.74 -5.32
C GLU A 121 -6.74 -17.59 -6.19
N ALA A 122 -6.71 -17.74 -7.52
CA ALA A 122 -6.26 -16.71 -8.44
C ALA A 122 -7.17 -15.48 -8.44
N ALA A 123 -8.48 -15.69 -8.54
CA ALA A 123 -9.47 -14.61 -8.54
C ALA A 123 -9.47 -13.80 -7.23
N ASN A 124 -9.19 -14.43 -6.09
CA ASN A 124 -9.01 -13.76 -4.80
C ASN A 124 -7.65 -13.04 -4.73
N THR A 125 -6.55 -13.73 -5.04
CA THR A 125 -5.17 -13.22 -4.92
C THR A 125 -4.91 -12.03 -5.86
N LEU A 126 -5.49 -12.07 -7.07
CA LEU A 126 -5.41 -11.01 -8.08
C LEU A 126 -6.59 -10.02 -8.02
N MET A 127 -7.44 -10.11 -6.97
CA MET A 127 -8.48 -9.13 -6.68
C MET A 127 -9.46 -8.87 -7.86
N LEU A 128 -9.78 -9.92 -8.65
CA LEU A 128 -10.52 -9.78 -9.92
C LEU A 128 -11.96 -9.24 -9.80
N GLY A 129 -12.53 -9.23 -8.59
CA GLY A 129 -13.84 -8.64 -8.28
C GLY A 129 -13.77 -7.62 -7.15
N THR A 130 -12.57 -7.17 -6.78
CA THR A 130 -12.42 -6.05 -5.86
C THR A 130 -12.74 -4.76 -6.61
N ARG A 131 -13.81 -4.09 -6.20
CA ARG A 131 -14.20 -2.78 -6.71
C ARG A 131 -13.45 -1.70 -5.94
N VAL A 132 -12.64 -0.94 -6.65
CA VAL A 132 -11.99 0.28 -6.14
C VAL A 132 -12.72 1.49 -6.75
N GLN A 133 -13.14 2.43 -5.92
CA GLN A 133 -13.72 3.69 -6.37
C GLN A 133 -13.04 4.87 -5.67
N ARG A 134 -12.44 5.77 -6.45
CA ARG A 134 -11.91 7.04 -5.93
C ARG A 134 -13.06 7.97 -5.56
N LEU A 135 -13.01 8.52 -4.35
CA LEU A 135 -13.94 9.55 -3.89
C LEU A 135 -13.40 10.94 -4.24
N SER A 136 -14.21 11.98 -4.04
CA SER A 136 -13.78 13.37 -4.23
C SER A 136 -12.55 13.71 -3.38
N ASP A 137 -11.54 14.32 -3.98
CA ASP A 137 -10.37 14.84 -3.26
C ASP A 137 -10.82 15.96 -2.28
N LEU A 138 -10.27 15.94 -1.07
CA LEU A 138 -10.50 16.95 -0.03
C LEU A 138 -9.20 17.77 0.18
N PRO A 139 -9.27 19.03 0.66
CA PRO A 139 -8.07 19.74 1.09
C PRO A 139 -7.42 19.00 2.27
N SER A 140 -6.09 18.91 2.28
CA SER A 140 -5.37 18.27 3.39
C SER A 140 -5.47 19.09 4.68
N SER A 141 -5.41 18.43 5.84
CA SER A 141 -5.25 19.08 7.15
C SER A 141 -3.98 19.95 7.18
N THR A 142 -2.87 19.46 6.59
CA THR A 142 -1.61 20.21 6.46
C THR A 142 -1.70 21.39 5.49
N SER A 143 -2.74 21.47 4.65
CA SER A 143 -2.94 22.62 3.76
C SER A 143 -3.29 23.89 4.54
N ALA A 144 -3.77 23.79 5.78
CA ALA A 144 -4.01 24.93 6.65
C ALA A 144 -2.70 25.68 6.95
N ALA A 145 -1.63 24.96 7.30
CA ALA A 145 -0.31 25.55 7.53
C ALA A 145 0.25 26.22 6.25
N GLN A 146 0.10 25.58 5.09
CA GLN A 146 0.52 26.17 3.82
C GLN A 146 -0.27 27.45 3.47
N LYS A 147 -1.58 27.49 3.74
CA LYS A 147 -2.41 28.69 3.58
C LYS A 147 -1.98 29.83 4.51
N MET A 148 -1.43 29.52 5.68
CA MET A 148 -0.83 30.48 6.62
C MET A 148 0.66 30.76 6.35
N ALA A 149 1.11 30.56 5.10
CA ALA A 149 2.48 30.83 4.64
C ALA A 149 3.61 29.99 5.29
N PHE A 150 3.30 28.91 6.02
CA PHE A 150 4.31 27.92 6.38
C PHE A 150 4.68 27.09 5.15
N VAL A 151 5.80 27.43 4.52
CA VAL A 151 6.34 26.68 3.38
C VAL A 151 6.84 25.32 3.88
N ALA A 152 6.28 24.23 3.34
CA ALA A 152 6.72 22.88 3.66
C ALA A 152 8.19 22.68 3.23
N GLY A 153 9.02 22.23 4.16
CA GLY A 153 10.46 22.05 3.97
C GLY A 153 11.10 21.39 5.20
N PRO A 154 12.42 21.09 5.19
CA PRO A 154 13.07 20.29 6.23
C PRO A 154 13.03 20.92 7.64
N ARG A 155 12.68 22.22 7.73
CA ARG A 155 12.57 22.96 8.99
C ARG A 155 11.12 23.12 9.48
N VAL A 156 10.13 22.52 8.81
CA VAL A 156 8.71 22.66 9.12
C VAL A 156 8.04 21.30 9.16
N THR A 157 7.41 20.96 10.28
CA THR A 157 6.64 19.71 10.45
C THR A 157 5.31 19.99 11.15
N SER A 158 4.29 19.17 10.92
CA SER A 158 2.93 19.38 11.44
C SER A 158 2.37 18.08 12.00
N THR A 159 1.41 18.16 12.93
CA THR A 159 0.67 16.98 13.40
C THR A 159 -0.13 16.36 12.25
N THR A 160 -0.46 15.08 12.35
CA THR A 160 -1.34 14.37 11.39
C THR A 160 -2.66 15.12 11.16
N ASN A 161 -3.21 15.68 12.24
CA ASN A 161 -4.46 16.42 12.24
C ASN A 161 -4.30 17.87 11.72
N GLY A 162 -3.09 18.31 11.39
CA GLY A 162 -2.77 19.65 10.84
C GLY A 162 -2.94 20.82 11.81
N THR A 163 -3.43 20.58 13.03
CA THR A 163 -3.78 21.62 14.01
C THR A 163 -2.57 22.31 14.64
N ARG A 164 -1.43 21.63 14.72
CA ARG A 164 -0.19 22.15 15.29
C ARG A 164 0.94 22.03 14.26
N THR A 165 1.76 23.07 14.15
CA THR A 165 2.94 23.11 13.26
C THR A 165 4.15 23.61 14.03
N VAL A 166 5.28 22.94 13.87
CA VAL A 166 6.58 23.35 14.41
C VAL A 166 7.46 23.88 13.29
N THR A 167 8.15 24.98 13.55
CA THR A 167 9.25 25.47 12.71
C THR A 167 10.56 25.53 13.48
N ILE A 168 11.68 25.32 12.78
CA ILE A 168 13.03 25.62 13.29
C ILE A 168 13.64 26.76 12.48
N ASN A 169 13.65 27.95 13.06
CA ASN A 169 14.26 29.16 12.47
C ASN A 169 15.38 29.64 13.40
N ASP A 170 16.56 29.92 12.86
CA ASP A 170 17.70 30.50 13.58
C ASP A 170 17.99 29.82 14.94
N ARG A 171 18.05 28.47 14.91
CA ARG A 171 18.25 27.59 16.08
C ARG A 171 17.19 27.72 17.18
N THR A 172 16.02 28.26 16.86
CA THR A 172 14.85 28.33 17.74
C THR A 172 13.74 27.44 17.21
N ILE A 173 13.27 26.53 18.06
CA ILE A 173 12.05 25.74 17.85
C ILE A 173 10.86 26.64 18.21
N ALA A 174 9.91 26.80 17.30
CA ALA A 174 8.65 27.50 17.55
C ALA A 174 7.47 26.59 17.22
N LEU A 175 6.57 26.38 18.20
CA LEU A 175 5.30 25.66 18.04
C LEU A 175 4.17 26.66 17.80
N PHE A 176 3.38 26.42 16.75
CA PHE A 176 2.21 27.20 16.37
C PHE A 176 0.93 26.35 16.44
N ASP A 177 -0.13 26.95 16.96
CA ASP A 177 -1.50 26.53 16.71
C ASP A 177 -1.96 27.12 15.36
N VAL A 178 -2.46 26.25 14.48
CA VAL A 178 -2.86 26.53 13.10
C VAL A 178 -4.35 26.17 12.89
N SER A 179 -5.09 25.93 13.97
CA SER A 179 -6.52 25.59 13.92
C SER A 179 -7.46 26.79 13.68
N GLY A 180 -7.00 28.01 13.99
CA GLY A 180 -7.76 29.26 13.80
C GLY A 180 -7.58 29.92 12.43
N GLU A 181 -7.92 31.20 12.31
CA GLU A 181 -7.69 31.99 11.08
C GLU A 181 -6.27 32.56 10.99
N GLN A 182 -5.58 32.71 12.12
CA GLN A 182 -4.20 33.21 12.20
C GLN A 182 -3.35 32.26 13.06
N PRO A 183 -2.07 32.06 12.71
CA PRO A 183 -1.21 31.15 13.45
C PRO A 183 -0.77 31.77 14.78
N LYS A 184 -1.03 31.06 15.88
CA LYS A 184 -0.69 31.52 17.23
C LYS A 184 0.52 30.77 17.76
N VAL A 185 1.58 31.49 18.12
CA VAL A 185 2.73 30.91 18.85
C VAL A 185 2.24 30.36 20.19
N MET A 186 2.46 29.06 20.42
CA MET A 186 2.18 28.38 21.69
C MET A 186 3.42 28.31 22.57
N ALA A 187 4.56 27.97 21.99
CA ALA A 187 5.83 27.79 22.69
C ALA A 187 7.02 28.16 21.79
N GLN A 188 8.09 28.67 22.39
CA GLN A 188 9.38 28.90 21.74
C GLN A 188 10.49 28.43 22.67
N ARG A 189 11.50 27.75 22.12
CA ARG A 189 12.69 27.33 22.87
C ARG A 189 13.93 27.21 21.97
N PRO A 190 15.14 27.47 22.48
CA PRO A 190 16.35 27.23 21.71
C PRO A 190 16.57 25.74 21.48
N LEU A 191 17.23 25.41 20.36
CA LEU A 191 17.82 24.11 20.11
C LEU A 191 18.97 23.88 21.11
N ASN A 192 19.19 22.64 21.52
CA ASN A 192 20.19 22.29 22.53
C ASN A 192 21.57 21.99 21.94
N ASP A 193 21.98 22.75 20.92
CA ASP A 193 23.27 22.59 20.22
C ASP A 193 24.45 23.30 20.92
N LEU A 194 24.15 24.17 21.89
CA LEU A 194 25.14 25.02 22.57
C LEU A 194 25.48 24.62 24.01
N LYS A 195 24.64 23.84 24.71
CA LYS A 195 24.87 23.45 26.12
C LYS A 195 25.71 22.17 26.24
N GLY A 196 26.95 22.23 25.77
CA GLY A 196 28.09 21.38 26.15
C GLY A 196 27.92 19.84 26.07
N THR A 197 28.63 19.21 25.12
CA THR A 197 28.72 17.73 24.98
C THR A 197 27.37 17.01 24.94
N VAL A 198 26.77 16.97 23.74
CA VAL A 198 25.94 15.83 23.34
C VAL A 198 26.75 14.55 23.59
N GLY A 199 26.20 13.62 24.38
CA GLY A 199 26.96 12.50 24.95
C GLY A 199 27.51 11.51 23.92
N THR A 200 28.55 10.77 24.33
CA THR A 200 29.16 9.59 23.67
C THR A 200 29.53 9.69 22.18
N GLY A 201 29.44 10.86 21.56
CA GLY A 201 29.92 11.10 20.20
C GLY A 201 31.46 11.14 20.09
N PRO A 202 32.04 10.79 18.93
CA PRO A 202 33.47 10.93 18.69
C PRO A 202 33.90 12.41 18.79
N TRP A 203 35.01 12.67 19.48
CA TRP A 203 35.51 14.01 19.85
C TRP A 203 35.91 14.94 18.68
N LEU A 204 35.82 14.47 17.43
CA LEU A 204 36.10 15.27 16.25
C LEU A 204 34.90 16.16 15.92
N MET A 205 35.00 17.42 16.37
CA MET A 205 34.04 18.49 16.08
C MET A 205 34.05 18.86 14.59
N ALA A 206 33.41 18.03 13.77
CA ALA A 206 33.01 18.42 12.43
C ALA A 206 32.03 19.62 12.52
N THR A 207 32.10 20.54 11.56
CA THR A 207 31.13 21.63 11.46
C THR A 207 29.75 21.05 11.25
N THR A 208 28.86 21.20 12.24
CA THR A 208 27.53 20.59 12.21
C THR A 208 26.73 21.03 10.99
N THR A 209 26.17 20.05 10.29
CA THR A 209 25.32 20.31 9.13
C THR A 209 24.03 21.02 9.54
N SER A 210 23.58 21.97 8.72
CA SER A 210 22.36 22.74 8.97
C SER A 210 21.06 22.01 8.57
N TYR A 211 21.15 20.68 8.44
CA TYR A 211 20.09 19.81 7.98
C TYR A 211 19.47 19.09 9.19
N TYR A 212 18.17 19.26 9.35
CA TYR A 212 17.40 18.67 10.44
C TYR A 212 16.32 17.77 9.86
N GLU A 213 16.09 16.63 10.49
CA GLU A 213 14.91 15.80 10.26
C GLU A 213 13.98 15.92 11.47
N LEU A 214 12.69 16.12 11.22
CA LEU A 214 11.72 16.52 12.25
C LEU A 214 10.50 15.58 12.27
N ALA A 215 10.24 14.96 13.42
CA ALA A 215 8.99 14.27 13.69
C ALA A 215 8.26 14.93 14.86
N LEU A 216 6.97 15.21 14.68
CA LEU A 216 6.09 15.75 15.71
C LEU A 216 5.12 14.65 16.14
N SER A 217 4.94 14.48 17.46
CA SER A 217 4.06 13.45 18.02
C SER A 217 2.61 13.64 17.56
N VAL A 218 1.79 12.58 17.61
CA VAL A 218 0.36 12.65 17.23
C VAL A 218 -0.37 13.72 18.06
N SER A 219 0.00 13.83 19.34
CA SER A 219 -0.49 14.84 20.28
C SER A 219 0.07 16.26 20.06
N GLY A 220 1.13 16.41 19.25
CA GLY A 220 1.86 17.67 19.06
C GLY A 220 2.49 18.21 20.33
N LYS A 221 2.93 17.30 21.22
CA LYS A 221 3.58 17.61 22.51
C LYS A 221 5.08 17.32 22.50
N LEU A 222 5.49 16.26 21.81
CA LEU A 222 6.88 15.86 21.69
C LEU A 222 7.39 16.14 20.27
N LEU A 223 8.56 16.75 20.18
CA LEU A 223 9.29 16.93 18.93
C LEU A 223 10.57 16.10 18.99
N ALA A 224 10.74 15.17 18.04
CA ALA A 224 12.01 14.56 17.77
C ALA A 224 12.73 15.36 16.67
N VAL A 225 13.98 15.74 16.96
CA VAL A 225 14.89 16.41 16.02
C VAL A 225 16.10 15.51 15.85
N ALA A 226 16.39 15.12 14.60
CA ALA A 226 17.66 14.48 14.26
C ALA A 226 18.60 15.47 13.58
N GLN A 227 19.86 15.41 13.96
CA GLN A 227 20.98 16.10 13.33
C GLN A 227 22.11 15.06 13.14
N GLU A 228 22.44 14.77 11.87
CA GLU A 228 23.42 13.76 11.47
C GLU A 228 23.12 12.35 11.99
N ARG A 229 23.62 11.99 13.18
CA ARG A 229 23.39 10.72 13.88
C ARG A 229 22.83 10.90 15.29
N THR A 230 22.74 12.13 15.78
CA THR A 230 22.13 12.43 17.07
C THR A 230 20.63 12.59 16.90
N VAL A 231 19.85 11.95 17.77
CA VAL A 231 18.43 12.20 17.95
C VAL A 231 18.22 12.92 19.28
N GLN A 232 17.38 13.94 19.29
CA GLN A 232 16.99 14.70 20.47
C GLN A 232 15.47 14.74 20.58
N ILE A 233 14.92 14.51 21.77
CA ILE A 233 13.48 14.66 22.04
C ILE A 233 13.25 15.85 22.97
N TYR A 234 12.34 16.72 22.54
CA TYR A 234 11.91 17.93 23.22
C TYR A 234 10.46 17.78 23.65
N ASP A 235 10.18 18.06 24.92
CA ASP A 235 8.84 18.43 25.37
C ASP A 235 8.56 19.89 24.98
N LEU A 236 7.46 20.13 24.28
CA LEU A 236 7.04 21.47 23.82
C LEU A 236 6.06 22.15 24.79
N GLU A 237 5.52 21.43 25.78
CA GLU A 237 4.66 21.99 26.83
C GLU A 237 5.46 22.32 28.11
N ALA A 238 6.66 21.75 28.27
CA ALA A 238 7.61 22.11 29.32
C ALA A 238 8.29 23.49 29.09
N ALA A 239 8.84 24.06 30.16
CA ALA A 239 9.59 25.33 30.11
C ALA A 239 10.79 25.27 29.14
N SER A 240 11.19 26.42 28.58
CA SER A 240 12.27 26.54 27.58
C SER A 240 13.61 25.91 28.01
N ASP A 241 13.94 25.99 29.30
CA ASP A 241 15.16 25.45 29.90
C ASP A 241 15.05 24.00 30.38
N SER A 242 13.93 23.31 30.13
CA SER A 242 13.77 21.89 30.47
C SER A 242 14.81 21.02 29.75
N CYS A 243 15.36 20.03 30.46
CA CYS A 243 16.31 19.08 29.89
C CYS A 243 15.71 18.32 28.69
N THR A 244 16.49 18.15 27.62
CA THR A 244 16.15 17.33 26.46
C THR A 244 16.75 15.93 26.60
N VAL A 245 16.04 14.89 26.16
CA VAL A 245 16.66 13.56 26.00
C VAL A 245 17.46 13.58 24.70
N ASN A 246 18.68 13.02 24.69
CA ASN A 246 19.52 12.93 23.50
C ASN A 246 20.26 11.60 23.46
N VAL A 247 20.44 11.05 22.26
CA VAL A 247 21.26 9.85 22.01
C VAL A 247 22.04 10.03 20.71
N ASN A 248 23.27 9.50 20.65
CA ASN A 248 23.98 9.25 19.41
C ASN A 248 23.63 7.83 18.94
N VAL A 249 23.05 7.69 17.74
CA VAL A 249 22.59 6.39 17.23
C VAL A 249 23.78 5.62 16.65
N ASP A 250 24.34 4.69 17.43
CA ASP A 250 25.53 3.94 17.01
C ASP A 250 25.27 3.02 15.81
N GLY A 251 24.07 2.45 15.69
CA GLY A 251 23.64 1.71 14.49
C GLY A 251 23.60 2.56 13.20
N ALA A 252 23.69 3.89 13.30
CA ALA A 252 23.83 4.78 12.15
C ALA A 252 25.30 4.99 11.71
N ALA A 253 26.26 4.20 12.18
CA ALA A 253 27.66 4.30 11.78
C ALA A 253 27.85 4.26 10.25
N GLY A 254 28.50 5.29 9.69
CA GLY A 254 28.70 5.45 8.24
C GLY A 254 27.47 5.97 7.48
N HIS A 255 26.37 6.31 8.16
CA HIS A 255 25.14 6.82 7.59
C HIS A 255 24.69 8.11 8.31
N TYR A 256 23.83 8.90 7.65
CA TYR A 256 23.10 9.99 8.27
C TYR A 256 21.60 9.69 8.29
N ILE A 257 20.90 10.23 9.29
CA ILE A 257 19.44 10.13 9.43
C ILE A 257 18.78 11.00 8.36
N CYS A 258 17.89 10.41 7.56
CA CYS A 258 17.19 11.06 6.44
C CYS A 258 15.66 10.97 6.58
N GLY A 259 15.18 10.84 7.82
CA GLY A 259 13.78 10.95 8.18
C GLY A 259 13.49 10.33 9.54
N LEU A 260 12.62 10.97 10.30
CA LEU A 260 12.06 10.48 11.56
C LEU A 260 10.54 10.32 11.42
N ASP A 261 9.93 9.36 12.10
CA ASP A 261 8.47 9.29 12.31
C ASP A 261 8.17 8.70 13.70
N PHE A 262 7.22 9.26 14.44
CA PHE A 262 6.68 8.60 15.64
C PHE A 262 5.67 7.52 15.22
N GLU A 263 5.80 6.31 15.76
CA GLU A 263 4.89 5.18 15.49
C GLU A 263 4.39 4.55 16.81
N GLN A 264 3.39 3.65 16.71
CA GLN A 264 2.83 2.89 17.84
C GLN A 264 2.44 3.77 19.07
N GLY A 265 1.69 4.85 18.82
CA GLY A 265 1.18 5.74 19.88
C GLY A 265 2.25 6.65 20.49
N ASP A 266 3.17 7.15 19.67
CA ASP A 266 4.36 7.92 20.07
C ASP A 266 5.36 7.12 20.95
N GLY A 267 5.17 5.80 21.12
CA GLY A 267 5.99 4.94 21.98
C GLY A 267 7.29 4.45 21.36
N VAL A 268 7.37 4.44 20.03
CA VAL A 268 8.60 4.17 19.26
C VAL A 268 8.86 5.27 18.23
N LEU A 269 10.13 5.47 17.92
CA LEU A 269 10.60 6.42 16.92
C LEU A 269 11.28 5.65 15.79
N ARG A 270 10.71 5.73 14.59
CA ARG A 270 11.26 5.15 13.38
C ARG A 270 12.31 6.08 12.81
N VAL A 271 13.58 5.68 12.90
CA VAL A 271 14.75 6.39 12.37
C VAL A 271 15.13 5.80 11.02
N ARG A 272 14.98 6.57 9.94
CA ARG A 272 15.35 6.16 8.57
C ARG A 272 16.77 6.61 8.26
N LEU A 273 17.59 5.67 7.78
CA LEU A 273 18.99 5.93 7.41
C LEU A 273 19.14 6.01 5.89
N SER A 274 19.96 6.97 5.47
CA SER A 274 20.35 7.19 4.06
C SER A 274 20.99 5.96 3.39
N GLY A 275 21.62 5.10 4.18
CA GLY A 275 22.26 3.86 3.72
C GLY A 275 21.25 2.78 3.35
N LYS A 276 21.06 2.54 2.04
CA LYS A 276 20.40 1.35 1.47
C LYS A 276 18.98 1.04 1.99
N GLY A 277 18.31 2.00 2.63
CA GLY A 277 16.98 1.82 3.22
C GLY A 277 16.98 1.17 4.61
N ALA A 278 18.08 1.22 5.36
CA ALA A 278 18.10 0.78 6.75
C ALA A 278 17.19 1.66 7.64
N VAL A 279 16.58 1.02 8.63
CA VAL A 279 15.65 1.61 9.60
C VAL A 279 15.98 1.07 11.00
N ILE A 280 16.04 1.97 11.97
CA ILE A 280 16.20 1.66 13.41
C ILE A 280 14.95 2.13 14.15
N TYR A 281 14.45 1.33 15.08
CA TYR A 281 13.36 1.67 15.97
C TYR A 281 13.91 1.91 17.37
N LEU A 282 13.82 3.15 17.83
CA LEU A 282 14.16 3.56 19.19
C LEU A 282 12.91 3.59 20.08
N GLY A 283 13.06 3.32 21.37
CA GLY A 283 11.95 3.24 22.33
C GLY A 283 11.20 1.91 22.31
N THR A 284 10.39 1.69 23.34
CA THR A 284 9.66 0.42 23.56
C THR A 284 8.21 0.52 23.07
N PRO A 285 7.73 -0.39 22.19
CA PRO A 285 6.34 -0.38 21.73
C PRO A 285 5.36 -0.75 22.86
N ARG A 286 4.31 0.06 23.01
CA ARG A 286 3.25 -0.18 24.01
C ARG A 286 2.35 -1.34 23.57
N VAL A 287 2.37 -2.44 24.31
CA VAL A 287 1.55 -3.63 24.04
C VAL A 287 0.26 -3.58 24.89
N GLY A 288 -0.76 -2.90 24.38
CA GLY A 288 -2.08 -2.82 25.03
C GLY A 288 -3.05 -1.88 24.30
N HIS A 289 -4.34 -1.96 24.65
CA HIS A 289 -5.40 -1.11 24.07
C HIS A 289 -5.52 0.28 24.71
N ASN A 290 -4.64 0.63 25.65
CA ASN A 290 -4.67 1.95 26.29
C ASN A 290 -4.18 3.00 25.30
N SER A 291 -5.11 3.82 24.80
CA SER A 291 -4.90 4.88 23.80
C SER A 291 -4.06 6.08 24.30
N GLU A 292 -3.29 5.91 25.36
CA GLU A 292 -2.41 6.94 25.89
C GLU A 292 -1.14 7.05 25.04
N THR A 293 -0.90 8.25 24.52
CA THR A 293 0.34 8.58 23.82
C THR A 293 1.52 8.54 24.78
N ALA A 294 2.74 8.30 24.27
CA ALA A 294 3.92 8.32 25.11
C ALA A 294 4.18 9.72 25.70
N SER A 295 4.50 9.75 26.99
CA SER A 295 4.90 10.96 27.69
C SER A 295 6.39 11.21 27.55
N PHE A 296 6.85 12.41 27.90
CA PHE A 296 8.28 12.71 27.92
C PHE A 296 9.07 11.83 28.91
N GLU A 297 8.44 11.41 30.02
CA GLU A 297 9.05 10.50 31.00
C GLU A 297 9.31 9.08 30.45
N HIS A 298 8.48 8.58 29.53
CA HIS A 298 8.78 7.35 28.78
C HIS A 298 10.11 7.48 28.04
N TRP A 299 10.29 8.60 27.34
CA TRP A 299 11.47 8.86 26.53
C TRP A 299 12.75 9.08 27.33
N LYS A 300 12.66 9.58 28.58
CA LYS A 300 13.78 9.67 29.54
C LYS A 300 14.17 8.33 30.17
N SER A 301 13.24 7.38 30.26
CA SER A 301 13.47 6.09 30.92
C SER A 301 14.35 5.18 30.07
N ASN A 302 14.88 4.12 30.68
CA ASN A 302 15.60 3.06 29.96
C ASN A 302 14.76 2.41 28.85
N ALA A 303 13.42 2.48 28.90
CA ALA A 303 12.51 2.01 27.85
C ALA A 303 12.35 3.01 26.67
N GLY A 304 13.00 4.17 26.76
CA GLY A 304 12.87 5.33 25.89
C GLY A 304 13.98 5.43 24.84
N LEU A 305 14.60 6.62 24.72
CA LEU A 305 15.43 6.95 23.54
C LEU A 305 16.72 6.13 23.44
N GLU A 306 17.23 5.62 24.56
CA GLU A 306 18.44 4.78 24.62
C GLU A 306 18.15 3.31 24.21
N HIS A 307 16.89 2.86 24.28
CA HIS A 307 16.51 1.51 23.89
C HIS A 307 16.37 1.37 22.38
N THR A 308 16.95 0.31 21.81
CA THR A 308 16.75 -0.07 20.40
C THR A 308 15.86 -1.31 20.33
N PHE A 309 14.58 -1.12 19.97
CA PHE A 309 13.62 -2.22 19.83
C PHE A 309 13.89 -3.09 18.60
N LEU A 310 14.30 -2.50 17.47
CA LEU A 310 14.58 -3.22 16.23
C LEU A 310 15.60 -2.46 15.37
N ASP A 311 16.64 -3.15 14.90
CA ASP A 311 17.50 -2.69 13.81
C ASP A 311 17.30 -3.59 12.58
N SER A 312 16.86 -3.00 11.48
CA SER A 312 16.69 -3.69 10.18
C SER A 312 17.96 -4.35 9.65
N ALA A 313 19.15 -3.84 10.00
CA ALA A 313 20.44 -4.37 9.54
C ALA A 313 20.83 -5.67 10.24
N LEU A 314 20.25 -5.94 11.42
CA LEU A 314 20.47 -7.15 12.21
C LEU A 314 19.43 -8.25 11.95
N LEU A 315 18.38 -7.96 11.16
CA LEU A 315 17.33 -8.92 10.84
C LEU A 315 17.88 -10.02 9.92
N ASP A 316 17.94 -11.24 10.45
CA ASP A 316 18.40 -12.41 9.71
C ASP A 316 17.24 -13.04 8.93
N LEU A 317 17.40 -13.14 7.61
CA LEU A 317 16.47 -13.80 6.71
C LEU A 317 16.82 -15.26 6.43
N ASP A 318 18.05 -15.66 6.72
CA ASP A 318 18.70 -16.89 6.24
C ASP A 318 19.41 -17.61 7.40
N ALA A 319 18.72 -17.82 8.53
CA ALA A 319 19.19 -18.41 9.81
C ALA A 319 19.73 -19.88 9.76
N GLY A 320 20.19 -20.33 8.59
CA GLY A 320 20.94 -21.56 8.36
C GLY A 320 21.59 -21.65 6.97
N GLY A 321 21.74 -20.53 6.24
CA GLY A 321 22.27 -20.48 4.86
C GLY A 321 23.72 -20.01 4.79
N LYS A 322 24.53 -20.64 3.92
CA LYS A 322 25.96 -20.30 3.78
C LYS A 322 26.19 -18.89 3.24
N THR A 323 27.28 -18.28 3.71
CA THR A 323 27.90 -17.07 3.17
C THR A 323 27.99 -17.10 1.65
N SER A 324 27.16 -16.29 0.99
CA SER A 324 27.30 -15.93 -0.43
C SER A 324 27.37 -14.41 -0.52
N ASP A 325 28.05 -13.87 -1.52
CA ASP A 325 28.28 -12.42 -1.68
C ASP A 325 27.01 -11.60 -1.95
N HIS A 326 25.84 -12.26 -1.95
CA HIS A 326 24.53 -11.69 -2.28
C HIS A 326 23.50 -11.98 -1.18
N THR A 327 23.88 -11.75 0.09
CA THR A 327 22.96 -11.89 1.23
C THR A 327 21.66 -11.12 1.00
N ALA A 328 20.53 -11.77 1.31
CA ALA A 328 19.24 -11.09 1.27
C ALA A 328 19.16 -10.11 2.44
N ARG A 329 18.55 -8.94 2.23
CA ARG A 329 18.23 -8.00 3.33
C ARG A 329 16.82 -7.44 3.21
N LEU A 330 16.30 -6.97 4.33
CA LEU A 330 15.14 -6.09 4.36
C LEU A 330 15.57 -4.62 4.28
N SER A 331 14.77 -3.81 3.62
CA SER A 331 14.95 -2.35 3.52
C SER A 331 13.58 -1.67 3.53
N GLY A 332 13.53 -0.43 4.03
CA GLY A 332 12.27 0.29 4.23
C GLY A 332 11.34 -0.43 5.21
N VAL A 333 11.87 -0.99 6.30
CA VAL A 333 11.07 -1.73 7.29
C VAL A 333 10.10 -0.77 7.99
N GLN A 334 8.81 -1.12 8.01
CA GLN A 334 7.77 -0.45 8.78
C GLN A 334 7.00 -1.46 9.63
N LEU A 335 6.92 -1.22 10.94
CA LEU A 335 6.03 -1.95 11.86
C LEU A 335 4.57 -1.57 11.59
N LEU A 336 3.74 -2.57 11.33
CA LEU A 336 2.33 -2.37 11.00
C LEU A 336 1.45 -2.41 12.25
N GLN A 337 1.49 -3.54 12.97
CA GLN A 337 0.71 -3.75 14.20
C GLN A 337 1.28 -4.91 15.05
N PRO A 338 1.00 -4.93 16.36
CA PRO A 338 1.16 -6.12 17.19
C PRO A 338 0.34 -7.30 16.62
N TRP A 339 0.92 -8.50 16.63
CA TRP A 339 0.25 -9.71 16.13
C TRP A 339 0.83 -10.96 16.80
N GLN A 340 -0.02 -11.81 17.37
CA GLN A 340 0.41 -12.96 18.18
C GLN A 340 1.41 -12.54 19.28
N GLN A 341 2.56 -13.21 19.37
CA GLN A 341 3.65 -12.91 20.31
C GLN A 341 4.73 -12.02 19.67
N GLY A 342 4.36 -11.14 18.74
CA GLY A 342 5.31 -10.35 17.95
C GLY A 342 4.63 -9.23 17.18
N PHE A 343 5.22 -8.84 16.06
CA PHE A 343 4.75 -7.74 15.22
C PHE A 343 4.71 -8.16 13.75
N LEU A 344 3.69 -7.68 13.03
CA LEU A 344 3.70 -7.67 11.57
C LEU A 344 4.51 -6.47 11.09
N LEU A 345 5.36 -6.70 10.09
CA LEU A 345 6.12 -5.65 9.41
C LEU A 345 5.92 -5.73 7.90
N ALA A 346 5.98 -4.59 7.22
CA ALA A 346 6.18 -4.53 5.78
C ALA A 346 7.61 -4.08 5.48
N ALA A 347 8.18 -4.58 4.39
CA ALA A 347 9.50 -4.20 3.92
C ALA A 347 9.65 -4.49 2.43
N GLN A 348 10.75 -4.03 1.84
CA GLN A 348 11.30 -4.56 0.60
C GLN A 348 12.37 -5.62 0.90
N ARG A 349 12.39 -6.72 0.15
CA ARG A 349 13.49 -7.68 0.13
C ARG A 349 14.36 -7.39 -1.09
N HIS A 350 15.68 -7.26 -0.87
CA HIS A 350 16.69 -7.12 -1.90
C HIS A 350 17.77 -8.20 -1.75
N GLY A 351 18.48 -8.54 -2.83
CA GLY A 351 19.54 -9.56 -2.79
C GLY A 351 18.99 -10.98 -2.85
N GLY A 352 19.79 -11.96 -2.41
CA GLY A 352 19.41 -13.37 -2.40
C GLY A 352 19.22 -13.98 -3.80
N ASN A 353 19.91 -13.45 -4.82
CA ASN A 353 19.76 -13.80 -6.24
C ASN A 353 18.34 -13.56 -6.82
N GLU A 354 17.53 -12.71 -6.18
CA GLU A 354 16.18 -12.39 -6.64
C GLU A 354 16.00 -10.90 -6.98
N SER A 355 15.09 -10.63 -7.92
CA SER A 355 14.57 -9.28 -8.16
C SER A 355 13.94 -8.69 -6.88
N SER A 356 14.14 -7.39 -6.67
CA SER A 356 13.61 -6.67 -5.51
C SER A 356 12.09 -6.70 -5.48
N HIS A 357 11.49 -6.96 -4.33
CA HIS A 357 10.04 -7.16 -4.18
C HIS A 357 9.58 -6.79 -2.76
N TYR A 358 8.27 -6.70 -2.56
CA TYR A 358 7.69 -6.35 -1.26
C TYR A 358 7.36 -7.61 -0.46
N VAL A 359 7.47 -7.52 0.87
CA VAL A 359 7.16 -8.62 1.79
C VAL A 359 6.29 -8.15 2.96
N LEU A 360 5.39 -9.03 3.39
CA LEU A 360 4.82 -9.01 4.72
C LEU A 360 5.64 -9.97 5.57
N GLY A 361 6.32 -9.46 6.59
CA GLY A 361 7.08 -10.23 7.55
C GLY A 361 6.38 -10.31 8.91
N TYR A 362 6.81 -11.27 9.71
CA TYR A 362 6.57 -11.36 11.14
C TYR A 362 7.90 -11.41 11.86
N VAL A 363 8.03 -10.66 12.96
CA VAL A 363 9.15 -10.76 13.90
C VAL A 363 8.60 -11.04 15.30
N LYS A 364 9.19 -12.01 16.00
CA LYS A 364 8.81 -12.39 17.36
C LYS A 364 9.34 -11.37 18.37
N ARG A 365 8.57 -11.19 19.44
CA ARG A 365 8.94 -10.36 20.58
C ARG A 365 9.80 -11.15 21.56
N GLY A 366 11.03 -10.69 21.78
CA GLY A 366 11.89 -11.10 22.88
C GLY A 366 11.71 -10.21 24.10
N VAL A 367 12.34 -10.61 25.21
CA VAL A 367 12.47 -9.81 26.42
C VAL A 367 13.95 -9.81 26.80
N GLU A 368 14.53 -8.62 26.92
CA GLU A 368 15.93 -8.37 27.25
C GLU A 368 15.95 -7.29 28.34
N GLU A 369 16.57 -7.58 29.48
CA GLU A 369 16.62 -6.67 30.64
C GLU A 369 15.25 -6.07 31.04
N GLU A 370 14.21 -6.92 31.05
CA GLU A 370 12.78 -6.57 31.27
C GLU A 370 12.13 -5.72 30.18
N LEU A 371 12.90 -5.20 29.22
CA LEU A 371 12.42 -4.45 28.06
C LEU A 371 11.98 -5.38 26.93
N ILE A 372 11.06 -4.88 26.12
CA ILE A 372 10.57 -5.56 24.93
C ILE A 372 11.50 -5.23 23.76
N THR A 373 12.01 -6.27 23.07
CA THR A 373 12.86 -6.15 21.88
C THR A 373 12.37 -7.10 20.78
N ALA A 374 12.67 -6.81 19.51
CA ALA A 374 12.39 -7.72 18.39
C ALA A 374 13.53 -8.75 18.25
N GLU A 375 13.21 -10.05 18.24
CA GLU A 375 14.21 -11.11 18.07
C GLU A 375 14.72 -11.14 16.61
N PRO A 376 15.97 -10.73 16.30
CA PRO A 376 16.36 -10.48 14.91
C PRO A 376 16.45 -11.76 14.06
N GLN A 377 16.66 -12.92 14.69
CA GLN A 377 16.72 -14.25 14.07
C GLN A 377 15.33 -14.91 13.89
N SER A 378 14.25 -14.26 14.33
CA SER A 378 12.90 -14.84 14.32
C SER A 378 12.08 -14.52 13.06
N VAL A 379 12.68 -13.80 12.10
CA VAL A 379 11.95 -13.21 10.98
C VAL A 379 11.36 -14.29 10.05
N THR A 380 10.04 -14.29 9.92
CA THR A 380 9.30 -15.18 9.01
C THR A 380 8.60 -14.37 7.93
N ILE A 381 8.87 -14.65 6.66
CA ILE A 381 8.13 -14.04 5.54
C ILE A 381 6.77 -14.71 5.37
N LEU A 382 5.70 -13.97 5.63
CA LEU A 382 4.31 -14.44 5.54
C LEU A 382 3.69 -14.22 4.15
N ALA A 383 4.11 -13.19 3.42
CA ALA A 383 3.69 -12.97 2.04
C ALA A 383 4.79 -12.34 1.19
N ARG A 384 4.94 -12.84 -0.04
CA ARG A 384 5.68 -12.22 -1.15
C ARG A 384 4.71 -11.46 -2.03
N MET A 385 5.01 -10.20 -2.34
CA MET A 385 4.22 -9.27 -3.16
C MET A 385 5.11 -8.75 -4.29
N GLU A 386 4.72 -9.00 -5.54
CA GLU A 386 5.63 -8.83 -6.67
C GLU A 386 5.77 -7.37 -7.10
N SER A 387 7.00 -6.98 -7.44
CA SER A 387 7.32 -5.77 -8.22
C SER A 387 7.27 -6.07 -9.72
N PHE A 388 7.48 -5.07 -10.57
CA PHE A 388 7.59 -5.28 -12.01
C PHE A 388 8.69 -6.31 -12.37
N LEU A 389 9.88 -6.20 -11.77
CA LEU A 389 11.02 -7.06 -12.08
C LEU A 389 10.95 -8.43 -11.41
N SER A 390 10.20 -8.60 -10.32
CA SER A 390 10.01 -9.92 -9.69
C SER A 390 8.80 -10.68 -10.27
N ALA A 391 7.83 -9.96 -10.87
CA ALA A 391 6.73 -10.55 -11.63
C ALA A 391 7.13 -10.98 -13.05
N TRP A 392 8.35 -10.68 -13.51
CA TRP A 392 8.78 -10.79 -14.91
C TRP A 392 8.49 -12.16 -15.56
N ASP A 393 8.78 -13.26 -14.87
CA ASP A 393 8.49 -14.62 -15.37
C ASP A 393 6.98 -14.90 -15.52
N TYR A 394 6.15 -14.26 -14.70
CA TYR A 394 4.69 -14.38 -14.78
C TYR A 394 4.10 -13.45 -15.86
N THR A 395 4.75 -12.31 -16.16
CA THR A 395 4.23 -11.31 -17.11
C THR A 395 4.68 -11.53 -18.54
N LEU A 396 5.86 -12.12 -18.78
CA LEU A 396 6.28 -12.53 -20.13
C LEU A 396 5.51 -13.75 -20.65
N ASN A 397 5.21 -14.71 -19.78
CA ASN A 397 4.57 -15.98 -20.16
C ASN A 397 3.03 -15.91 -20.14
N GLY A 398 2.44 -14.89 -19.50
CA GLY A 398 1.00 -14.70 -19.42
C GLY A 398 0.45 -13.92 -20.62
N LYS A 399 -0.71 -14.36 -21.14
CA LYS A 399 -1.52 -13.52 -22.05
C LYS A 399 -2.29 -12.48 -21.24
N ASN A 400 -1.55 -11.57 -20.61
CA ASN A 400 -2.08 -10.67 -19.59
C ASN A 400 -3.12 -9.71 -20.17
N GLU A 401 -4.36 -9.84 -19.70
CA GLU A 401 -5.45 -8.92 -20.03
C GLU A 401 -5.46 -7.69 -19.12
N SER A 402 -6.17 -6.64 -19.55
CA SER A 402 -6.52 -5.46 -18.74
C SER A 402 -5.32 -4.71 -18.13
N GLY A 403 -4.13 -4.85 -18.71
CA GLY A 403 -2.91 -4.17 -18.26
C GLY A 403 -2.32 -4.71 -16.95
N MET A 404 -2.72 -5.90 -16.50
CA MET A 404 -2.14 -6.55 -15.33
C MET A 404 -0.66 -6.89 -15.57
N GLY A 405 0.22 -6.51 -14.64
CA GLY A 405 1.66 -6.75 -14.79
C GLY A 405 2.39 -5.82 -15.77
N LEU A 406 1.72 -4.81 -16.35
CA LEU A 406 2.40 -3.76 -17.10
C LEU A 406 3.22 -2.85 -16.17
N TRP A 407 4.34 -2.32 -16.67
CA TRP A 407 5.35 -1.59 -15.90
C TRP A 407 4.83 -0.28 -15.25
N GLU A 408 3.77 0.31 -15.80
CA GLU A 408 3.08 1.49 -15.27
C GLU A 408 2.12 1.16 -14.12
N ASN A 409 1.66 -0.09 -14.02
CA ASN A 409 0.72 -0.58 -13.02
C ASN A 409 1.39 -1.39 -11.91
N MET A 410 2.71 -1.60 -12.00
CA MET A 410 3.52 -2.35 -11.05
C MET A 410 4.47 -1.41 -10.30
N PRO A 411 4.67 -1.60 -8.98
CA PRO A 411 5.70 -0.90 -8.25
C PRO A 411 7.09 -1.37 -8.68
N SER A 412 8.09 -0.53 -8.46
CA SER A 412 9.47 -0.82 -8.87
C SER A 412 10.28 -1.52 -7.78
N ALA A 413 9.88 -1.35 -6.51
CA ALA A 413 10.64 -1.81 -5.35
C ALA A 413 12.09 -1.27 -5.33
N HIS A 414 12.27 -0.01 -5.77
CA HIS A 414 13.55 0.71 -5.75
C HIS A 414 13.54 1.96 -4.85
N GLU A 415 12.40 2.41 -4.34
CA GLU A 415 12.39 3.39 -3.25
C GLU A 415 12.88 2.79 -1.93
N HIS A 416 13.76 3.46 -1.19
CA HIS A 416 14.33 2.91 0.06
C HIS A 416 13.46 3.14 1.31
N HIS A 417 12.47 4.04 1.24
CA HIS A 417 11.56 4.39 2.34
C HIS A 417 10.09 4.51 1.88
N PRO A 418 9.52 3.47 1.26
CA PRO A 418 8.08 3.43 0.95
C PRO A 418 7.25 3.48 2.23
N THR A 419 6.02 3.99 2.13
CA THR A 419 5.07 4.03 3.26
C THR A 419 4.03 2.92 3.10
N TYR A 420 3.69 2.25 4.20
CA TYR A 420 2.74 1.14 4.21
C TYR A 420 1.52 1.42 5.08
N THR A 421 0.39 0.80 4.75
CA THR A 421 -0.74 0.63 5.66
C THR A 421 -1.41 -0.73 5.45
N LEU A 422 -1.95 -1.30 6.52
CA LEU A 422 -2.56 -2.61 6.55
C LEU A 422 -4.06 -2.46 6.81
N SER A 423 -4.90 -3.25 6.15
CA SER A 423 -6.34 -3.26 6.44
C SER A 423 -6.60 -3.76 7.88
N PRO A 424 -7.69 -3.32 8.55
CA PRO A 424 -7.98 -3.74 9.93
C PRO A 424 -8.14 -5.25 10.15
N ASP A 425 -8.46 -6.02 9.10
CA ASP A 425 -8.57 -7.48 9.10
C ASP A 425 -7.26 -8.20 8.72
N ALA A 426 -6.20 -7.44 8.40
CA ALA A 426 -4.92 -7.89 7.85
C ALA A 426 -5.00 -8.71 6.55
N THR A 427 -6.05 -8.53 5.72
CA THR A 427 -6.17 -9.20 4.41
C THR A 427 -5.69 -8.37 3.22
N MET A 428 -5.40 -7.07 3.39
CA MET A 428 -4.86 -6.22 2.33
C MET A 428 -3.75 -5.31 2.85
N LEU A 429 -2.72 -5.09 2.02
CA LEU A 429 -1.65 -4.13 2.27
C LEU A 429 -1.66 -3.07 1.16
N VAL A 430 -1.50 -1.80 1.53
CA VAL A 430 -1.22 -0.73 0.56
C VAL A 430 0.24 -0.29 0.70
N VAL A 431 0.90 -0.16 -0.44
CA VAL A 431 2.24 0.39 -0.59
C VAL A 431 2.14 1.74 -1.28
N ALA A 432 2.78 2.75 -0.71
CA ALA A 432 3.02 4.04 -1.35
C ALA A 432 4.50 4.13 -1.74
N GLU A 433 4.78 4.16 -3.06
CA GLU A 433 6.13 4.28 -3.61
C GLU A 433 6.27 5.62 -4.35
N ARG A 434 7.25 6.46 -3.97
CA ARG A 434 7.59 7.69 -4.69
C ARG A 434 8.15 7.34 -6.07
N ASP A 435 7.58 7.97 -7.09
CA ASP A 435 7.99 7.81 -8.47
C ASP A 435 9.39 8.43 -8.69
N LYS A 436 10.40 7.58 -8.80
CA LYS A 436 11.78 7.96 -9.16
C LYS A 436 11.97 8.15 -10.67
N LYS A 437 10.98 7.84 -11.52
CA LYS A 437 11.16 7.70 -12.98
C LYS A 437 11.23 9.05 -13.74
N ALA A 438 11.10 10.19 -13.06
CA ALA A 438 11.26 11.50 -13.68
C ALA A 438 11.78 12.57 -12.70
N ILE A 439 12.74 13.38 -13.15
CA ILE A 439 13.16 14.61 -12.47
C ILE A 439 12.04 15.65 -12.65
N ARG A 440 11.04 15.60 -11.76
CA ARG A 440 9.92 16.55 -11.72
C ARG A 440 10.14 17.59 -10.61
N PRO A 441 9.64 18.83 -10.77
CA PRO A 441 9.74 19.86 -9.73
C PRO A 441 8.92 19.53 -8.46
N VAL A 442 8.02 18.55 -8.53
CA VAL A 442 7.25 18.06 -7.38
C VAL A 442 7.30 16.53 -7.41
N PRO A 443 7.60 15.84 -6.29
CA PRO A 443 7.57 14.38 -6.24
C PRO A 443 6.16 13.87 -6.52
N LEU A 444 6.06 12.70 -7.14
CA LEU A 444 4.81 11.95 -7.28
C LEU A 444 4.91 10.69 -6.41
N THR A 445 3.79 10.23 -5.87
CA THR A 445 3.70 8.96 -5.15
C THR A 445 2.65 8.07 -5.79
N GLN A 446 2.98 6.82 -6.10
CA GLN A 446 2.07 5.82 -6.65
C GLN A 446 1.55 4.92 -5.53
N LEU A 447 0.27 4.58 -5.57
CA LEU A 447 -0.39 3.76 -4.54
C LEU A 447 -0.78 2.39 -5.12
N PHE A 448 -0.32 1.32 -4.49
CA PHE A 448 -0.53 -0.06 -4.91
C PHE A 448 -1.20 -0.88 -3.81
N LEU A 449 -2.33 -1.49 -4.11
CA LEU A 449 -3.07 -2.38 -3.20
C LEU A 449 -2.71 -3.85 -3.49
N TYR A 450 -2.37 -4.63 -2.47
CA TYR A 450 -2.12 -6.06 -2.55
C TYR A 450 -3.09 -6.85 -1.66
N ARG A 451 -3.48 -8.05 -2.12
CA ARG A 451 -4.19 -9.04 -1.30
C ARG A 451 -3.19 -9.92 -0.55
N LEU A 452 -3.35 -10.03 0.76
CA LEU A 452 -2.56 -10.86 1.65
C LEU A 452 -3.19 -12.26 1.84
N PRO A 453 -2.42 -13.27 2.30
CA PRO A 453 -2.98 -14.54 2.76
C PRO A 453 -3.97 -14.34 3.92
N SER A 454 -4.94 -15.24 4.06
CA SER A 454 -5.85 -15.20 5.22
C SER A 454 -5.10 -15.41 6.54
N LYS A 455 -5.64 -14.86 7.64
CA LYS A 455 -5.08 -15.02 9.00
C LYS A 455 -4.78 -16.49 9.34
N GLN A 456 -5.66 -17.42 8.96
CA GLN A 456 -5.44 -18.86 9.15
C GLN A 456 -4.25 -19.40 8.35
N ARG A 457 -4.07 -18.95 7.09
CA ARG A 457 -2.92 -19.35 6.26
C ARG A 457 -1.61 -18.77 6.81
N MET A 458 -1.62 -17.52 7.28
CA MET A 458 -0.45 -16.91 7.94
C MET A 458 -0.07 -17.62 9.24
N LEU A 459 -1.06 -17.96 10.09
CA LEU A 459 -0.82 -18.73 11.32
C LEU A 459 -0.24 -20.12 11.03
N LYS A 460 -0.74 -20.80 9.99
CA LYS A 460 -0.17 -22.08 9.56
C LYS A 460 1.28 -21.91 9.10
N MET A 461 1.58 -20.90 8.28
CA MET A 461 2.96 -20.63 7.83
C MET A 461 3.92 -20.34 8.98
N LEU A 462 3.48 -19.63 10.02
CA LEU A 462 4.29 -19.37 11.22
C LEU A 462 4.52 -20.65 12.06
N HIS A 463 3.54 -21.55 12.14
CA HIS A 463 3.74 -22.84 12.80
C HIS A 463 4.65 -23.78 11.98
N ASP A 464 4.51 -23.76 10.66
CA ASP A 464 5.35 -24.51 9.72
C ASP A 464 6.82 -23.99 9.74
N SER A 465 7.07 -22.68 9.99
CA SER A 465 8.44 -22.17 10.17
C SER A 465 9.02 -22.53 11.55
N ALA A 466 8.23 -22.36 12.63
CA ALA A 466 8.65 -22.71 13.99
C ALA A 466 9.00 -24.20 14.17
N THR A 467 8.28 -25.10 13.48
CA THR A 467 8.57 -26.55 13.51
C THR A 467 9.81 -26.93 12.68
N ARG A 468 10.11 -26.19 11.60
CA ARG A 468 11.31 -26.39 10.77
C ARG A 468 12.59 -25.81 11.37
N GLY A 469 12.49 -24.89 12.33
CA GLY A 469 13.64 -24.34 13.08
C GLY A 469 14.50 -25.37 13.84
N LYS A 470 14.15 -26.66 13.82
CA LYS A 470 14.97 -27.78 14.34
C LYS A 470 15.56 -28.69 13.25
N GLY A 471 15.35 -28.41 11.96
CA GLY A 471 15.89 -29.23 10.87
C GLY A 471 15.63 -28.66 9.47
N SER A 472 16.73 -28.37 8.77
CA SER A 472 16.82 -27.81 7.42
C SER A 472 16.34 -26.35 7.26
N PRO A 473 17.16 -25.47 6.64
CA PRO A 473 16.69 -24.17 6.18
C PRO A 473 15.52 -24.32 5.20
N ILE A 474 14.65 -23.30 5.15
CA ILE A 474 13.65 -23.19 4.07
C ILE A 474 14.40 -22.76 2.81
N ASP A 475 14.72 -23.74 1.97
CA ASP A 475 15.22 -23.44 0.63
C ASP A 475 14.08 -22.92 -0.26
N LEU A 476 13.93 -21.60 -0.32
CA LEU A 476 13.07 -20.95 -1.32
C LEU A 476 13.59 -21.16 -2.75
N SER A 477 14.85 -21.57 -2.96
CA SER A 477 15.39 -21.99 -4.27
C SER A 477 14.97 -23.42 -4.69
N SER A 478 14.12 -24.08 -3.89
CA SER A 478 13.21 -25.13 -4.40
C SER A 478 12.21 -24.60 -5.45
N PHE A 479 12.19 -23.28 -5.67
CA PHE A 479 11.85 -22.66 -6.95
C PHE A 479 13.13 -22.53 -7.79
N PRO A 480 13.37 -23.39 -8.79
CA PRO A 480 14.56 -23.25 -9.62
C PRO A 480 14.44 -22.03 -10.53
N ALA A 481 15.20 -20.98 -10.19
CA ALA A 481 15.72 -20.09 -11.21
C ALA A 481 16.53 -20.92 -12.21
N LYS A 482 16.05 -21.03 -13.46
CA LYS A 482 16.77 -21.67 -14.57
C LYS A 482 16.78 -20.74 -15.76
N SER A 483 17.72 -19.79 -15.75
CA SER A 483 18.28 -19.25 -16.97
C SER A 483 19.11 -20.32 -17.68
N GLY A 484 19.16 -20.26 -19.01
CA GLY A 484 19.80 -21.30 -19.82
C GLY A 484 21.32 -21.21 -19.81
N ALA A 485 21.98 -22.36 -19.75
CA ALA A 485 23.32 -22.58 -20.26
C ALA A 485 23.38 -24.00 -20.85
N GLU A 486 23.75 -24.10 -22.13
CA GLU A 486 23.93 -25.39 -22.80
C GLU A 486 25.22 -26.06 -22.30
N SER A 487 25.09 -27.23 -21.67
CA SER A 487 26.11 -28.26 -21.75
C SER A 487 25.48 -29.63 -21.54
N GLY A 488 25.76 -30.55 -22.46
CA GLY A 488 25.14 -31.87 -22.44
C GLY A 488 25.84 -32.81 -21.46
N SER A 489 25.07 -33.45 -20.58
CA SER A 489 25.42 -34.78 -20.10
C SER A 489 24.15 -35.59 -19.81
N ARG A 490 24.13 -36.82 -20.32
CA ARG A 490 23.06 -37.78 -20.06
C ARG A 490 23.23 -38.32 -18.65
N ASN A 491 22.22 -38.19 -17.79
CA ASN A 491 21.87 -39.25 -16.86
C ASN A 491 20.38 -39.23 -16.52
N HIS A 492 19.79 -40.42 -16.52
CA HIS A 492 18.36 -40.65 -16.40
C HIS A 492 17.93 -40.85 -14.94
N GLN A 493 16.65 -40.58 -14.68
CA GLN A 493 15.82 -41.26 -13.66
C GLN A 493 16.24 -41.10 -12.19
N LEU A 494 15.86 -39.98 -11.58
CA LEU A 494 15.32 -39.94 -10.19
C LEU A 494 14.57 -38.63 -9.89
N GLU A 495 13.74 -38.14 -10.82
CA GLU A 495 12.74 -37.10 -10.52
C GLU A 495 11.54 -37.74 -9.80
N THR A 496 11.65 -37.94 -8.49
CA THR A 496 10.50 -38.25 -7.64
C THR A 496 9.50 -37.10 -7.69
N VAL A 497 8.24 -37.44 -7.98
CA VAL A 497 7.08 -36.55 -8.17
C VAL A 497 6.94 -35.49 -7.07
N ALA A 498 7.64 -34.36 -7.24
CA ALA A 498 7.26 -33.11 -6.61
C ALA A 498 6.05 -32.58 -7.37
N GLU A 499 4.87 -32.61 -6.74
CA GLU A 499 3.62 -32.11 -7.31
C GLU A 499 3.83 -30.75 -7.97
N ARG A 500 3.49 -30.61 -9.26
CA ARG A 500 3.56 -29.34 -10.00
C ARG A 500 2.44 -28.40 -9.54
N ARG A 501 2.57 -27.91 -8.30
CA ARG A 501 1.64 -26.95 -7.70
C ARG A 501 1.75 -25.62 -8.44
N HIS A 502 0.67 -25.25 -9.11
CA HIS A 502 0.49 -23.94 -9.72
C HIS A 502 0.66 -22.84 -8.66
N LYS A 503 1.28 -21.73 -9.06
CA LYS A 503 1.61 -20.60 -8.19
C LYS A 503 1.04 -19.34 -8.81
N VAL A 504 0.20 -18.63 -8.05
CA VAL A 504 -0.37 -17.34 -8.45
C VAL A 504 0.52 -16.23 -7.89
N ALA A 505 1.00 -15.34 -8.76
CA ALA A 505 1.71 -14.13 -8.33
C ALA A 505 0.77 -13.19 -7.55
N ARG A 506 1.28 -12.51 -6.51
CA ARG A 506 0.58 -11.38 -5.88
C ARG A 506 0.93 -10.11 -6.65
N ILE A 507 0.14 -9.84 -7.69
CA ILE A 507 0.17 -8.61 -8.47
C ILE A 507 -0.80 -7.60 -7.83
N PRO A 508 -0.42 -6.31 -7.69
CA PRO A 508 -1.27 -5.30 -7.08
C PRO A 508 -2.30 -4.71 -8.03
N ILE A 509 -3.27 -4.00 -7.47
CA ILE A 509 -4.05 -2.98 -8.18
C ILE A 509 -3.35 -1.64 -7.98
N CYS A 510 -2.91 -0.98 -9.06
CA CYS A 510 -2.51 0.43 -9.04
C CYS A 510 -3.77 1.30 -8.83
N LEU A 511 -3.82 2.05 -7.74
CA LEU A 511 -5.00 2.84 -7.34
C LEU A 511 -5.01 4.22 -8.00
N SER A 512 -3.88 4.92 -7.93
CA SER A 512 -3.60 6.16 -8.66
C SER A 512 -2.15 6.62 -8.43
N THR A 513 -1.74 7.63 -9.18
CA THR A 513 -0.59 8.48 -8.84
C THR A 513 -1.09 9.77 -8.18
N ILE A 514 -0.43 10.20 -7.11
CA ILE A 514 -0.75 11.40 -6.35
C ILE A 514 0.45 12.37 -6.37
N ARG A 515 0.19 13.67 -6.23
CA ARG A 515 1.21 14.73 -6.22
C ARG A 515 1.65 14.98 -4.78
N GLY A 516 2.95 15.14 -4.58
CA GLY A 516 3.56 15.28 -3.26
C GLY A 516 3.96 13.95 -2.63
N VAL A 517 4.61 14.06 -1.47
CA VAL A 517 4.91 12.94 -0.57
C VAL A 517 3.65 12.56 0.21
N VAL A 518 3.42 11.26 0.39
CA VAL A 518 2.45 10.75 1.36
C VAL A 518 3.00 10.96 2.76
N ASN A 519 2.38 11.89 3.51
CA ASN A 519 2.72 12.16 4.90
C ASN A 519 1.98 11.19 5.84
N GLU A 520 0.79 10.76 5.46
CA GLU A 520 -0.05 9.85 6.23
C GLU A 520 -0.84 8.92 5.31
N LEU A 521 -0.93 7.64 5.68
CA LEU A 521 -1.62 6.60 4.94
C LEU A 521 -2.42 5.74 5.92
N ARG A 522 -3.76 5.78 5.84
CA ARG A 522 -4.67 5.08 6.77
C ARG A 522 -5.62 4.16 6.01
N PHE A 523 -5.83 2.97 6.54
CA PHE A 523 -6.82 2.01 6.05
C PHE A 523 -7.86 1.74 7.14
N GLU A 524 -9.09 2.17 6.90
CA GLU A 524 -10.19 2.14 7.87
C GLU A 524 -11.27 1.18 7.38
N ARG A 525 -12.03 0.56 8.29
CA ARG A 525 -13.24 -0.20 7.94
C ARG A 525 -14.42 0.77 7.90
N VAL A 526 -15.26 0.66 6.87
CA VAL A 526 -16.54 1.35 6.84
C VAL A 526 -17.57 0.46 7.53
N GLU A 527 -18.23 0.97 8.57
CA GLU A 527 -19.36 0.28 9.18
C GLU A 527 -20.57 0.39 8.26
N GLN A 528 -21.00 -0.75 7.71
CA GLN A 528 -22.27 -0.93 7.01
C GLN A 528 -22.96 -2.18 7.59
N ASP A 529 -24.28 -2.11 7.75
CA ASP A 529 -25.08 -3.17 8.39
C ASP A 529 -25.20 -4.49 7.60
N VAL A 530 -24.59 -4.61 6.41
CA VAL A 530 -24.85 -5.72 5.48
C VAL A 530 -23.57 -6.33 4.89
N GLY A 531 -22.96 -7.26 5.63
CA GLY A 531 -22.22 -8.43 5.12
C GLY A 531 -20.90 -8.24 4.33
N SER A 532 -20.73 -7.14 3.59
CA SER A 532 -19.50 -6.79 2.86
C SER A 532 -18.53 -6.07 3.80
N ALA A 533 -17.25 -6.44 3.72
CA ALA A 533 -16.20 -5.67 4.35
C ALA A 533 -15.76 -4.54 3.41
N ASP A 534 -16.52 -3.45 3.41
CA ASP A 534 -16.14 -2.22 2.72
C ASP A 534 -15.05 -1.50 3.53
N PHE A 535 -13.95 -1.15 2.87
CA PHE A 535 -12.84 -0.42 3.46
C PHE A 535 -12.66 0.95 2.81
N LYS A 536 -12.12 1.88 3.59
CA LYS A 536 -11.78 3.24 3.18
C LYS A 536 -10.27 3.42 3.31
N LEU A 537 -9.59 3.56 2.18
CA LEU A 537 -8.18 3.97 2.15
C LEU A 537 -8.10 5.49 2.05
N THR A 538 -7.28 6.11 2.89
CA THR A 538 -7.02 7.55 2.86
C THR A 538 -5.52 7.81 2.77
N ALA A 539 -5.09 8.64 1.82
CA ALA A 539 -3.72 9.10 1.66
C ALA A 539 -3.67 10.62 1.76
N SER A 540 -2.91 11.14 2.74
CA SER A 540 -2.70 12.56 2.95
C SER A 540 -1.35 13.00 2.40
N THR A 541 -1.36 14.13 1.69
CA THR A 541 -0.18 14.84 1.21
C THR A 541 -0.19 16.25 1.79
N ALA A 542 0.88 17.01 1.59
CA ALA A 542 0.92 18.41 2.02
C ALA A 542 -0.26 19.24 1.46
N GLU A 543 -0.61 19.03 0.17
CA GLU A 543 -1.62 19.77 -0.58
C GLU A 543 -3.05 19.19 -0.39
N ALA A 544 -3.22 17.86 -0.52
CA ALA A 544 -4.53 17.21 -0.66
C ALA A 544 -4.67 15.89 0.13
N LEU A 545 -5.89 15.63 0.58
CA LEU A 545 -6.36 14.37 1.15
C LEU A 545 -7.14 13.59 0.08
N LYS A 546 -6.69 12.38 -0.23
CA LYS A 546 -7.31 11.52 -1.25
C LYS A 546 -7.85 10.25 -0.64
N THR A 547 -9.03 9.84 -1.10
CA THR A 547 -9.77 8.72 -0.51
C THR A 547 -10.26 7.74 -1.57
N TRP A 548 -10.20 6.45 -1.27
CA TRP A 548 -10.77 5.37 -2.08
C TRP A 548 -11.65 4.49 -1.21
N SER A 549 -12.82 4.08 -1.72
CA SER A 549 -13.52 2.91 -1.20
C SER A 549 -13.03 1.65 -1.92
N VAL A 550 -12.88 0.58 -1.15
CA VAL A 550 -12.43 -0.75 -1.59
C VAL A 550 -13.44 -1.77 -1.06
N ALA A 551 -14.15 -2.44 -1.97
CA ALA A 551 -15.15 -3.47 -1.65
C ALA A 551 -14.84 -4.76 -2.42
N ASP A 552 -15.15 -5.93 -1.86
CA ASP A 552 -14.92 -7.23 -2.51
C ASP A 552 -16.27 -7.85 -2.93
N VAL A 553 -16.41 -8.19 -4.23
CA VAL A 553 -17.69 -8.52 -4.89
C VAL A 553 -17.71 -9.90 -5.55
#